data_AF-A0AAV9TAH8-F1
#
_entry.id   AF-A0AAV9TAH8-F1
#
_cell.length_a   1.000
_cell.length_b   1.000
_cell.length_c   1.000
_cell.angle_alpha   90.00
_cell.angle_beta   90.00
_cell.angle_gamma   90.00
#
_symmetry.space_group_name_H-M   'P 1'
#
loop_
_entity.id
_entity.type
_entity.pdbx_description
1 polymer ?
#
loop_
_entity_poly.entity_id
_entity_poly.type
_entity_poly.pdbx_seq_one_letter_code
_entity_poly.pdbx_strand_id
1 'polypeptide(L)'
;MSRKTIQLVRDLLPASPDPKIERASVDEFYLDLSTQVYRTLVERFPDITSDNISTQRLPLPAVQNPLNWQTDKVMNPPEWGDHGESPDWDDVALSVGADIVRNIREHIKQRLRLTTSAGVSHNKLLAKVASRMKKPAGQTVIRTKSIGSVLSALKATSLPGLGRQLGQKAVQGLGSDNIFDLLQVPLATMGVRVSIDLSTPIFIPAMDCIIYSFDYFNSL
;
A
#
# COMPACT_ATOMS: atom_id res chain seq x y z
N MET A 1 -19.39 5.63 0.09
CA MET A 1 -18.80 5.90 1.41
C MET A 1 -19.53 7.09 1.96
N SER A 2 -19.80 7.12 3.26
CA SER A 2 -20.48 8.27 3.85
C SER A 2 -19.64 9.53 3.63
N ARG A 3 -20.27 10.62 3.19
CA ARG A 3 -19.62 11.95 3.11
C ARG A 3 -18.96 12.32 4.46
N LYS A 4 -19.54 11.85 5.57
CA LYS A 4 -19.01 12.04 6.92
C LYS A 4 -17.63 11.40 7.11
N THR A 5 -17.37 10.22 6.54
CA THR A 5 -16.05 9.60 6.67
C THR A 5 -15.02 10.33 5.85
N ILE A 6 -15.33 10.73 4.61
CA ILE A 6 -14.39 11.49 3.77
C ILE A 6 -14.05 12.81 4.46
N GLN A 7 -15.06 13.51 4.99
CA GLN A 7 -14.84 14.75 5.72
C GLN A 7 -13.96 14.53 6.95
N LEU A 8 -14.23 13.50 7.75
CA LEU A 8 -13.41 13.17 8.91
C LEU A 8 -11.95 12.90 8.51
N VAL A 9 -11.70 12.16 7.43
CA VAL A 9 -10.33 11.92 6.93
C VAL A 9 -9.66 13.23 6.53
N ARG A 10 -10.38 14.15 5.87
CA ARG A 10 -9.86 15.47 5.51
C ARG A 10 -9.53 16.31 6.74
N ASP A 11 -10.37 16.26 7.77
CA ASP A 11 -10.16 17.01 9.02
C ASP A 11 -8.95 16.50 9.83
N LEU A 12 -8.54 15.25 9.62
CA LEU A 12 -7.38 14.62 10.30
C LEU A 12 -6.05 14.86 9.57
N LEU A 13 -6.08 15.25 8.30
CA LEU A 13 -4.89 15.44 7.48
C LEU A 13 -4.63 16.94 7.27
N PRO A 14 -3.36 17.35 7.08
CA PRO A 14 -3.04 18.73 6.76
C PRO A 14 -3.79 19.22 5.52
N ALA A 15 -4.36 20.43 5.58
CA ALA A 15 -5.18 21.00 4.50
C ALA A 15 -4.41 21.42 3.25
N SER A 16 -3.09 21.58 3.34
CA SER A 16 -2.24 22.00 2.22
C SER A 16 -1.02 21.10 2.11
N PRO A 17 -0.75 20.47 0.94
CA PRO A 17 -1.70 20.33 -0.16
C PRO A 17 -2.90 19.49 0.27
N ASP A 18 -4.02 19.68 -0.41
CA ASP A 18 -5.25 18.94 -0.15
C ASP A 18 -4.99 17.42 -0.24
N PRO A 19 -5.40 16.62 0.76
CA PRO A 19 -5.21 15.17 0.70
C PRO A 19 -5.95 14.59 -0.51
N LYS A 20 -5.22 13.87 -1.36
CA LYS A 20 -5.81 13.22 -2.53
C LYS A 20 -6.56 11.97 -2.08
N ILE A 21 -7.89 12.02 -2.18
CA ILE A 21 -8.77 10.92 -1.83
C ILE A 21 -9.56 10.52 -3.07
N GLU A 22 -9.47 9.25 -3.44
CA GLU A 22 -10.19 8.66 -4.57
C GLU A 22 -11.19 7.63 -4.07
N ARG A 23 -12.47 7.85 -4.35
CA ARG A 23 -13.51 6.89 -3.97
C ARG A 23 -13.48 5.68 -4.91
N ALA A 24 -13.34 4.49 -4.34
CA ALA A 24 -13.35 3.24 -5.10
C ALA A 24 -14.74 2.57 -5.11
N SER A 25 -15.51 2.67 -4.01
CA SER A 25 -16.85 2.08 -3.93
C SER A 25 -17.75 2.76 -2.88
N VAL A 26 -18.86 2.11 -2.50
CA VAL A 26 -19.70 2.55 -1.39
C VAL A 26 -18.98 2.40 -0.05
N ASP A 27 -18.02 1.49 0.08
CA ASP A 27 -17.40 1.21 1.39
C ASP A 27 -15.88 1.40 1.35
N GLU A 28 -15.37 1.86 0.21
CA GLU A 28 -13.95 1.90 -0.06
C GLU A 28 -13.50 3.21 -0.72
N PHE A 29 -12.32 3.65 -0.32
CA PHE A 29 -11.59 4.74 -0.93
C PHE A 29 -10.10 4.48 -0.82
N TYR A 30 -9.36 5.01 -1.79
CA TYR A 30 -7.93 5.16 -1.82
C TYR A 30 -7.56 6.55 -1.31
N LEU A 31 -6.50 6.63 -0.53
CA LEU A 31 -5.90 7.89 -0.08
C LEU A 31 -4.46 7.86 -0.58
N ASP A 32 -3.86 9.01 -0.89
CA ASP A 32 -2.45 9.15 -1.19
C ASP A 32 -1.82 9.94 -0.05
N LEU A 33 -0.94 9.29 0.73
CA LEU A 33 -0.26 9.92 1.86
C LEU A 33 1.16 10.36 1.56
N SER A 34 1.56 10.36 0.30
CA SER A 34 2.94 10.65 -0.10
C SER A 34 3.45 11.96 0.49
N THR A 35 2.68 13.04 0.40
CA THR A 35 3.09 14.32 0.97
C THR A 35 3.17 14.31 2.49
N GLN A 36 2.25 13.63 3.17
CA GLN A 36 2.17 13.60 4.63
C GLN A 36 3.31 12.77 5.21
N VAL A 37 3.64 11.65 4.57
CA VAL A 37 4.80 10.85 4.94
C VAL A 37 6.08 11.62 4.66
N TYR A 38 6.16 12.37 3.56
CA TYR A 38 7.35 13.14 3.19
C TYR A 38 7.69 14.18 4.24
N ARG A 39 6.68 14.97 4.64
CA ARG A 39 6.83 15.94 5.74
C ARG A 39 7.28 15.29 7.01
N THR A 40 6.63 14.18 7.37
CA THR A 40 6.99 13.44 8.58
C THR A 40 8.42 12.92 8.53
N LEU A 41 8.91 12.47 7.37
CA LEU A 41 10.30 12.03 7.23
C LEU A 41 11.28 13.18 7.35
N VAL A 42 11.07 14.29 6.65
CA VAL A 42 11.97 15.46 6.73
C VAL A 42 11.97 16.06 8.14
N GLU A 43 10.84 16.05 8.84
CA GLU A 43 10.74 16.50 10.24
C GLU A 43 11.46 15.55 11.22
N ARG A 44 11.35 14.23 11.02
CA ARG A 44 11.93 13.22 11.93
C ARG A 44 13.39 12.91 11.66
N PHE A 45 13.85 13.08 10.43
CA PHE A 45 15.19 12.71 9.98
C PHE A 45 15.85 13.92 9.28
N PRO A 46 16.51 14.80 10.05
CA PRO A 46 17.18 15.99 9.51
C PRO A 46 18.26 15.66 8.48
N ASP A 47 18.78 14.43 8.50
CA ASP A 47 19.75 13.93 7.53
C ASP A 47 19.16 13.74 6.13
N ILE A 48 17.83 13.77 5.96
CA ILE A 48 17.19 13.86 4.64
C ILE A 48 17.20 15.32 4.21
N THR A 49 17.95 15.62 3.15
CA THR A 49 18.13 16.98 2.63
C THR A 49 17.65 17.06 1.18
N SER A 50 17.37 18.27 0.69
CA SER A 50 17.06 18.47 -0.74
C SER A 50 18.14 17.91 -1.66
N ASP A 51 19.41 17.99 -1.22
CA ASP A 51 20.57 17.59 -1.99
C ASP A 51 20.68 16.07 -2.12
N ASN A 52 20.43 15.32 -1.04
CA ASN A 52 20.45 13.86 -1.11
C ASN A 52 19.21 13.26 -1.78
N ILE A 53 18.06 13.94 -1.70
CA ILE A 53 16.87 13.57 -2.48
C ILE A 53 17.12 13.76 -3.97
N SER A 54 17.60 14.94 -4.38
CA SER A 54 17.84 15.27 -5.79
C SER A 54 18.93 14.40 -6.44
N THR A 55 19.95 14.02 -5.66
CA THR A 55 21.02 13.13 -6.13
C THR A 55 20.72 11.64 -5.93
N GLN A 56 19.55 11.30 -5.36
CA GLN A 56 19.14 9.93 -5.03
C GLN A 56 20.18 9.16 -4.17
N ARG A 57 20.88 9.86 -3.29
CA ARG A 57 21.92 9.32 -2.42
C ARG A 57 21.57 9.55 -0.96
N LEU A 58 20.50 8.91 -0.52
CA LEU A 58 20.08 8.97 0.88
C LEU A 58 21.05 8.20 1.78
N PRO A 59 21.39 8.71 2.98
CA PRO A 59 22.11 7.93 3.98
C PRO A 59 21.27 6.71 4.40
N LEU A 60 21.86 5.70 5.04
CA LEU A 60 21.02 4.67 5.67
C LEU A 60 20.16 5.32 6.76
N PRO A 61 18.89 4.91 6.92
CA PRO A 61 18.04 5.51 7.93
C PRO A 61 18.61 5.18 9.31
N ALA A 62 18.75 6.20 10.15
CA ALA A 62 19.33 6.09 11.49
C ALA A 62 18.38 5.42 12.51
N VAL A 63 17.73 4.32 12.13
CA VAL A 63 16.82 3.56 12.99
C VAL A 63 17.66 2.49 13.71
N GLN A 64 17.95 2.71 14.99
CA GLN A 64 18.80 1.82 15.78
C GLN A 64 18.13 0.48 16.16
N ASN A 65 16.87 0.26 15.77
CA ASN A 65 16.04 -0.90 16.15
C ASN A 65 15.10 -1.30 15.00
N PRO A 66 14.56 -2.54 15.00
CA PRO A 66 13.51 -2.92 14.05
C PRO A 66 12.33 -1.95 14.14
N LEU A 67 11.85 -1.52 12.98
CA LEU A 67 10.72 -0.58 12.90
C LEU A 67 9.53 -1.09 13.71
N ASN A 68 9.00 -0.23 14.58
CA ASN A 68 7.76 -0.54 15.27
C ASN A 68 6.58 -0.25 14.34
N TRP A 69 6.21 -1.26 13.57
CA TRP A 69 5.14 -1.15 12.58
C TRP A 69 3.76 -0.87 13.20
N GLN A 70 3.54 -1.19 14.48
CA GLN A 70 2.26 -1.03 15.19
C GLN A 70 1.03 -1.44 14.35
N THR A 71 1.16 -2.52 13.56
CA THR A 71 0.12 -3.03 12.65
C THR A 71 -0.24 -4.46 12.99
N ASP A 72 -1.43 -4.90 12.58
CA ASP A 72 -1.91 -6.26 12.83
C ASP A 72 -1.13 -7.32 12.03
N LYS A 73 -0.60 -6.96 10.85
CA LYS A 73 0.22 -7.84 10.02
C LYS A 73 1.21 -7.05 9.16
N VAL A 74 2.47 -7.49 9.17
CA VAL A 74 3.51 -7.03 8.24
C VAL A 74 3.92 -8.22 7.39
N MET A 75 3.85 -8.08 6.06
CA MET A 75 4.41 -9.08 5.16
C MET A 75 5.92 -8.85 5.08
N ASN A 76 6.70 -9.85 5.47
CA ASN A 76 8.16 -9.85 5.39
C ASN A 76 8.64 -10.73 4.22
N PRO A 77 9.84 -10.47 3.66
CA PRO A 77 10.43 -11.34 2.67
C PRO A 77 10.63 -12.77 3.22
N PRO A 78 10.64 -13.81 2.36
CA PRO A 78 10.96 -15.17 2.78
C PRO A 78 12.38 -15.24 3.36
N GLU A 79 12.60 -16.14 4.33
CA GLU A 79 13.83 -16.30 5.15
C GLU A 79 15.06 -16.82 4.36
N TRP A 80 15.35 -16.25 3.19
CA TRP A 80 16.56 -16.57 2.44
C TRP A 80 17.63 -15.50 2.62
N GLY A 81 18.54 -15.78 3.57
CA GLY A 81 19.93 -15.33 3.58
C GLY A 81 20.18 -13.88 3.96
N ASP A 82 20.71 -13.67 5.17
CA ASP A 82 21.72 -12.67 5.59
C ASP A 82 21.76 -11.27 4.92
N HIS A 83 20.61 -10.69 4.57
CA HIS A 83 20.51 -9.31 4.09
C HIS A 83 19.48 -8.52 4.90
N GLY A 84 19.85 -8.29 6.17
CA GLY A 84 19.57 -7.05 6.88
C GLY A 84 18.20 -6.92 7.54
N GLU A 85 18.14 -7.18 8.85
CA GLU A 85 17.12 -6.64 9.76
C GLU A 85 17.07 -5.10 9.78
N SER A 86 18.05 -4.43 9.15
CA SER A 86 18.10 -2.98 9.01
C SER A 86 17.04 -2.49 8.02
N PRO A 87 16.13 -1.59 8.43
CA PRO A 87 15.17 -0.98 7.52
C PRO A 87 15.88 -0.11 6.48
N ASP A 88 15.30 -0.02 5.28
CA ASP A 88 15.61 1.03 4.30
C ASP A 88 14.57 2.15 4.35
N TRP A 89 14.73 3.18 3.53
CA TRP A 89 13.79 4.32 3.51
C TRP A 89 12.38 3.94 3.04
N ASP A 90 12.22 2.90 2.22
CA ASP A 90 10.89 2.40 1.85
C ASP A 90 10.19 1.82 3.08
N ASP A 91 10.93 1.04 3.87
CA ASP A 91 10.44 0.46 5.11
C ASP A 91 10.02 1.57 6.10
N VAL A 92 10.86 2.61 6.28
CA VAL A 92 10.56 3.74 7.16
C VAL A 92 9.32 4.51 6.66
N ALA A 93 9.25 4.80 5.36
CA ALA A 93 8.12 5.51 4.75
C ALA A 93 6.80 4.73 4.92
N LEU A 94 6.82 3.42 4.67
CA LEU A 94 5.66 2.56 4.88
C LEU A 94 5.23 2.52 6.36
N SER A 95 6.20 2.51 7.30
CA SER A 95 5.90 2.52 8.74
C SER A 95 5.21 3.82 9.15
N VAL A 96 5.70 4.97 8.68
CA VAL A 96 5.05 6.26 8.92
C VAL A 96 3.66 6.30 8.29
N GLY A 97 3.52 5.77 7.07
CA GLY A 97 2.23 5.60 6.42
C GLY A 97 1.26 4.78 7.26
N ALA A 98 1.71 3.63 7.75
CA ALA A 98 0.96 2.72 8.60
C ALA A 98 0.46 3.39 9.90
N ASP A 99 1.28 4.24 10.51
CA ASP A 99 0.88 5.02 11.69
C ASP A 99 -0.27 5.98 11.38
N ILE A 100 -0.18 6.72 10.27
CA ILE A 100 -1.24 7.65 9.88
C ILE A 100 -2.53 6.87 9.55
N VAL A 101 -2.44 5.72 8.86
CA VAL A 101 -3.60 4.84 8.58
C VAL A 101 -4.30 4.45 9.87
N ARG A 102 -3.52 3.99 10.85
CA ARG A 102 -4.03 3.50 12.11
C ARG A 102 -4.74 4.61 12.88
N ASN A 103 -4.12 5.79 12.95
CA ASN A 103 -4.74 6.98 13.56
C ASN A 103 -6.09 7.32 12.89
N ILE A 104 -6.15 7.32 11.56
CA ILE A 104 -7.40 7.57 10.82
C ILE A 104 -8.47 6.50 11.18
N ARG A 105 -8.09 5.22 11.19
CA ARG A 105 -9.01 4.12 11.52
C ARG A 105 -9.55 4.24 12.95
N GLU A 106 -8.69 4.59 13.90
CA GLU A 106 -9.07 4.82 15.30
C GLU A 106 -10.07 5.96 15.42
N HIS A 107 -9.84 7.09 14.74
CA HIS A 107 -10.78 8.21 14.73
C HIS A 107 -12.12 7.87 14.08
N ILE A 108 -12.11 7.08 13.00
CA ILE A 108 -13.34 6.59 12.37
C ILE A 108 -14.11 5.68 13.34
N LYS A 109 -13.43 4.78 14.04
CA LYS A 109 -14.04 3.93 15.07
C LYS A 109 -14.62 4.75 16.22
N GLN A 110 -13.88 5.76 16.71
CA GLN A 110 -14.29 6.58 17.84
C GLN A 110 -15.47 7.50 17.50
N ARG A 111 -15.37 8.23 16.39
CA ARG A 111 -16.34 9.28 16.03
C ARG A 111 -17.55 8.76 15.25
N LEU A 112 -17.36 7.75 14.41
CA LEU A 112 -18.43 7.21 13.55
C LEU A 112 -18.94 5.84 14.02
N ARG A 113 -18.30 5.21 15.01
CA ARG A 113 -18.62 3.85 15.49
C ARG A 113 -18.52 2.79 14.38
N LEU A 114 -17.66 3.02 13.40
CA LEU A 114 -17.45 2.13 12.27
C LEU A 114 -16.08 1.48 12.37
N THR A 115 -16.02 0.16 12.22
CA THR A 115 -14.75 -0.57 12.13
C THR A 115 -14.36 -0.74 10.67
N THR A 116 -13.05 -0.67 10.42
CA THR A 116 -12.54 -0.64 9.06
C THR A 116 -11.25 -1.45 8.98
N SER A 117 -11.09 -2.19 7.89
CA SER A 117 -9.81 -2.82 7.55
C SER A 117 -9.02 -1.88 6.66
N ALA A 118 -7.69 -2.03 6.62
CA ALA A 118 -6.83 -1.24 5.75
C ALA A 118 -5.63 -2.03 5.21
N GLY A 119 -5.18 -1.63 4.03
CA GLY A 119 -3.92 -2.07 3.45
C GLY A 119 -3.01 -0.88 3.23
N VAL A 120 -1.70 -1.10 3.30
CA VAL A 120 -0.66 -0.07 3.17
C VAL A 120 0.42 -0.63 2.25
N SER A 121 0.66 0.02 1.11
CA SER A 121 1.67 -0.39 0.13
C SER A 121 1.91 0.69 -0.93
N HIS A 122 2.99 0.54 -1.69
CA HIS A 122 3.47 1.38 -2.81
C HIS A 122 2.56 1.51 -4.05
N ASN A 123 1.37 0.90 -4.10
CA ASN A 123 0.41 1.13 -5.19
C ASN A 123 -0.99 0.63 -4.82
N LYS A 124 -2.00 1.00 -5.63
CA LYS A 124 -3.41 0.68 -5.36
C LYS A 124 -3.68 -0.81 -5.35
N LEU A 125 -3.03 -1.54 -6.25
CA LEU A 125 -3.21 -2.98 -6.41
C LEU A 125 -2.78 -3.71 -5.13
N LEU A 126 -1.54 -3.47 -4.68
CA LEU A 126 -0.97 -4.08 -3.49
C LEU A 126 -1.68 -3.62 -2.22
N ALA A 127 -2.03 -2.34 -2.12
CA ALA A 127 -2.85 -1.83 -1.03
C ALA A 127 -4.20 -2.55 -0.92
N LYS A 128 -4.86 -2.79 -2.05
CA LYS A 128 -6.13 -3.52 -2.10
C LYS A 128 -5.95 -5.00 -1.73
N VAL A 129 -4.85 -5.62 -2.16
CA VAL A 129 -4.49 -6.98 -1.72
C VAL A 129 -4.32 -6.98 -0.20
N ALA A 130 -3.48 -6.09 0.34
CA ALA A 130 -3.19 -5.98 1.76
C ALA A 130 -4.46 -5.81 2.61
N SER A 131 -5.38 -4.95 2.21
CA SER A 131 -6.61 -4.68 2.98
C SER A 131 -7.52 -5.89 3.17
N ARG A 132 -7.40 -6.90 2.30
CA ARG A 132 -8.15 -8.16 2.39
C ARG A 132 -7.50 -9.19 3.30
N MET A 133 -6.19 -9.09 3.57
CA MET A 133 -5.41 -10.15 4.24
C MET A 133 -5.74 -10.31 5.73
N LYS A 134 -6.22 -9.24 6.39
CA LYS A 134 -6.53 -9.25 7.82
C LYS A 134 -7.89 -8.63 8.10
N LYS A 135 -8.93 -9.21 7.52
CA LYS A 135 -10.32 -8.85 7.82
C LYS A 135 -10.91 -9.75 8.91
N PRO A 136 -11.89 -9.25 9.69
CA PRO A 136 -12.34 -7.86 9.77
C PRO A 136 -11.44 -6.99 10.65
N ALA A 137 -11.55 -5.66 10.52
CA ALA A 137 -10.95 -4.66 11.39
C ALA A 137 -9.41 -4.74 11.59
N GLY A 138 -8.67 -5.28 10.63
CA GLY A 138 -7.21 -5.32 10.68
C GLY A 138 -6.52 -4.45 9.63
N GLN A 139 -5.23 -4.19 9.85
CA GLN A 139 -4.34 -3.46 8.96
C GLN A 139 -3.16 -4.32 8.53
N THR A 140 -2.88 -4.36 7.23
CA THR A 140 -1.73 -5.08 6.68
C THR A 140 -0.81 -4.15 5.92
N VAL A 141 0.50 -4.26 6.15
CA VAL A 141 1.55 -3.60 5.37
C VAL A 141 2.23 -4.62 4.46
N ILE A 142 2.33 -4.31 3.16
CA ILE A 142 3.16 -5.07 2.22
C ILE A 142 4.43 -4.25 1.97
N ARG A 143 5.57 -4.75 2.45
CA ARG A 143 6.89 -4.18 2.20
C ARG A 143 7.32 -4.46 0.76
N THR A 144 8.14 -3.58 0.16
CA THR A 144 8.71 -3.77 -1.17
C THR A 144 9.36 -5.14 -1.35
N LYS A 145 10.18 -5.54 -0.36
CA LYS A 145 10.90 -6.82 -0.34
C LYS A 145 9.98 -8.04 -0.32
N SER A 146 8.74 -7.87 0.12
CA SER A 146 7.74 -8.93 0.28
C SER A 146 6.77 -9.04 -0.90
N ILE A 147 6.88 -8.15 -1.89
CA ILE A 147 5.97 -8.15 -3.04
C ILE A 147 6.03 -9.48 -3.78
N GLY A 148 7.23 -10.01 -4.04
CA GLY A 148 7.40 -11.28 -4.76
C GLY A 148 6.70 -12.45 -4.07
N SER A 149 6.83 -12.56 -2.75
CA SER A 149 6.18 -13.63 -1.96
C SER A 149 4.68 -13.43 -1.80
N VAL A 150 4.20 -12.18 -1.73
CA VAL A 150 2.75 -11.91 -1.72
C VAL A 150 2.14 -12.29 -3.06
N LEU A 151 2.76 -11.87 -4.17
CA LEU A 151 2.26 -12.18 -5.51
C LEU A 151 2.25 -13.69 -5.74
N SER A 152 3.31 -14.44 -5.36
CA SER A 152 3.35 -15.90 -5.59
C SER A 152 2.22 -16.66 -4.91
N ALA A 153 1.69 -16.13 -3.81
CA ALA A 153 0.58 -16.73 -3.08
C ALA A 153 -0.81 -16.38 -3.66
N LEU A 154 -0.90 -15.44 -4.61
CA LEU A 154 -2.16 -14.99 -5.19
C LEU A 154 -2.49 -15.71 -6.49
N LYS A 155 -3.77 -16.04 -6.64
CA LYS A 155 -4.34 -16.48 -7.92
C LYS A 155 -4.48 -15.29 -8.85
N ALA A 156 -4.19 -15.46 -10.13
CA ALA A 156 -4.38 -14.42 -11.16
C ALA A 156 -5.81 -13.86 -11.11
N THR A 157 -6.81 -14.74 -10.99
CA THR A 157 -8.23 -14.37 -10.87
C THR A 157 -8.60 -13.55 -9.63
N SER A 158 -7.72 -13.48 -8.62
CA SER A 158 -7.93 -12.73 -7.38
C SER A 158 -7.39 -11.29 -7.43
N LEU A 159 -6.64 -10.94 -8.48
CA LEU A 159 -6.06 -9.62 -8.64
C LEU A 159 -7.14 -8.53 -8.79
N PRO A 160 -7.07 -7.46 -7.98
CA PRO A 160 -7.88 -6.28 -8.22
C PRO A 160 -7.62 -5.70 -9.62
N GLY A 161 -8.68 -5.34 -10.34
CA GLY A 161 -8.57 -4.80 -11.71
C GLY A 161 -8.48 -5.85 -12.82
N LEU A 162 -8.15 -7.11 -12.49
CA LEU A 162 -8.28 -8.23 -13.42
C LEU A 162 -9.72 -8.74 -13.37
N GLY A 163 -10.58 -8.28 -14.29
CA GLY A 163 -11.99 -8.68 -14.32
C GLY A 163 -12.16 -10.20 -14.41
N ARG A 164 -13.21 -10.77 -13.80
CA ARG A 164 -13.41 -12.24 -13.71
C ARG A 164 -13.27 -12.94 -15.06
N GLN A 165 -13.85 -12.38 -16.12
CA GLN A 165 -13.76 -12.94 -17.49
C GLN A 165 -12.34 -12.86 -18.05
N LEU A 166 -11.61 -11.77 -17.78
CA LEU A 166 -10.24 -11.61 -18.24
C LEU A 166 -9.28 -12.53 -17.49
N GLY A 167 -9.46 -12.66 -16.17
CA GLY A 167 -8.76 -13.66 -15.38
C GLY A 167 -9.00 -15.06 -15.90
N GLN A 168 -10.25 -15.45 -16.14
CA GLN A 168 -10.56 -16.77 -16.71
C GLN A 168 -9.93 -17.00 -18.09
N LYS A 169 -9.95 -16.00 -18.98
CA LYS A 169 -9.30 -16.09 -20.30
C LYS A 169 -7.79 -16.20 -20.18
N ALA A 170 -7.17 -15.44 -19.28
CA ALA A 170 -5.74 -15.52 -19.05
C ALA A 170 -5.33 -16.90 -18.50
N VAL A 171 -6.10 -17.44 -17.55
CA VAL A 171 -5.89 -18.80 -17.03
C VAL A 171 -6.07 -19.86 -18.11
N GLN A 172 -7.10 -19.73 -18.96
CA GLN A 172 -7.30 -20.65 -20.08
C GLN A 172 -6.18 -20.58 -21.12
N GLY A 173 -5.70 -19.38 -21.44
CA GLY A 173 -4.64 -19.18 -22.43
C GLY A 173 -3.24 -19.59 -21.93
N LEU A 174 -2.96 -19.40 -20.64
CA LEU A 174 -1.68 -19.75 -20.02
C LEU A 174 -1.65 -21.17 -19.47
N GLY A 175 -2.80 -21.81 -19.31
CA GLY A 175 -2.91 -23.10 -18.60
C GLY A 175 -2.59 -23.01 -17.10
N SER A 176 -2.45 -21.81 -16.56
CA SER A 176 -2.01 -21.55 -15.19
C SER A 176 -2.77 -20.39 -14.57
N ASP A 177 -3.11 -20.52 -13.29
CA ASP A 177 -3.72 -19.47 -12.45
C ASP A 177 -2.67 -18.77 -11.56
N ASN A 178 -1.38 -18.98 -11.85
CA ASN A 178 -0.28 -18.30 -11.17
C ASN A 178 -0.10 -16.89 -11.75
N ILE A 179 0.00 -15.91 -10.85
CA ILE A 179 0.25 -14.52 -11.23
C ILE A 179 1.59 -14.34 -11.94
N PHE A 180 2.62 -15.13 -11.61
CA PHE A 180 3.94 -15.00 -12.22
C PHE A 180 3.89 -15.29 -13.71
N ASP A 181 3.11 -16.30 -14.10
CA ASP A 181 2.91 -16.64 -15.52
C ASP A 181 2.15 -15.52 -16.23
N LEU A 182 1.20 -14.88 -15.54
CA LEU A 182 0.48 -13.72 -16.06
C LEU A 182 1.39 -12.51 -16.27
N LEU A 183 2.32 -12.23 -15.34
CA LEU A 183 3.24 -11.10 -15.43
C LEU A 183 4.27 -11.23 -16.55
N GLN A 184 4.53 -12.44 -17.03
CA GLN A 184 5.43 -12.69 -18.15
C GLN A 184 4.75 -12.48 -19.53
N VAL A 185 3.43 -12.33 -19.58
CA VAL A 185 2.72 -12.08 -20.84
C VAL A 185 2.88 -10.60 -21.22
N PRO A 186 3.42 -10.29 -22.42
CA PRO A 186 3.51 -8.91 -22.87
C PRO A 186 2.13 -8.22 -22.92
N LEU A 187 2.05 -6.96 -22.50
CA LEU A 187 0.79 -6.18 -22.53
C LEU A 187 0.15 -6.14 -23.92
N ALA A 188 0.96 -6.15 -24.98
CA ALA A 188 0.51 -6.20 -26.37
C ALA A 188 -0.27 -7.49 -26.70
N THR A 189 0.05 -8.60 -26.03
CA THR A 189 -0.55 -9.92 -26.24
C THR A 189 -1.82 -10.12 -25.43
N MET A 190 -2.03 -9.36 -24.36
CA MET A 190 -3.23 -9.49 -23.50
C MET A 190 -4.53 -8.95 -24.14
N GLY A 191 -4.48 -8.25 -25.28
CA GLY A 191 -5.65 -7.80 -26.07
C GLY A 191 -6.62 -6.85 -25.33
N VAL A 192 -6.31 -6.49 -24.09
CA VAL A 192 -7.10 -5.64 -23.19
C VAL A 192 -6.10 -4.80 -22.40
N ARG A 193 -6.41 -3.52 -22.17
CA ARG A 193 -5.62 -2.63 -21.32
C ARG A 193 -5.67 -3.11 -19.87
N VAL A 194 -4.81 -4.05 -19.52
CA VAL A 194 -4.50 -4.40 -18.14
C VAL A 194 -3.44 -3.40 -17.67
N SER A 195 -3.87 -2.32 -17.03
CA SER A 195 -2.95 -1.39 -16.37
C SER A 195 -2.51 -1.98 -15.03
N ILE A 196 -1.76 -3.09 -15.08
CA ILE A 196 -0.98 -3.56 -13.93
C ILE A 196 0.39 -2.93 -14.09
N ASP A 197 0.52 -1.66 -13.68
CA ASP A 197 1.83 -1.03 -13.61
C ASP A 197 2.57 -1.57 -12.38
N LEU A 198 3.33 -2.64 -12.60
CA LEU A 198 4.41 -3.08 -11.68
C LEU A 198 5.77 -2.53 -12.14
N SER A 199 5.78 -1.74 -13.22
CA SER A 199 6.95 -1.32 -13.96
C SER A 199 7.43 0.07 -13.58
N THR A 200 6.83 0.75 -12.61
CA THR A 200 7.39 1.99 -12.08
C THR A 200 8.74 1.63 -11.43
N PRO A 201 9.88 2.02 -12.03
CA PRO A 201 11.17 1.73 -11.42
C PRO A 201 11.21 2.45 -10.08
N ILE A 202 11.62 1.71 -9.04
CA ILE A 202 11.97 2.22 -7.71
C ILE A 202 13.21 3.11 -7.91
N PHE A 203 12.98 4.34 -8.32
CA PHE A 203 14.01 5.30 -8.67
C PHE A 203 13.52 6.65 -8.17
N ILE A 204 13.93 6.98 -6.95
CA ILE A 204 13.43 8.07 -6.11
C ILE A 204 13.18 9.36 -6.92
N PRO A 205 11.93 9.83 -6.99
CA PRO A 205 11.59 11.05 -6.29
C PRO A 205 10.63 10.71 -5.16
N ALA A 206 10.92 11.22 -3.97
CA ALA A 206 10.33 10.76 -2.72
C ALA A 206 8.79 10.74 -2.76
N MET A 207 8.26 9.54 -2.50
CA MET A 207 6.88 9.27 -2.11
C MET A 207 5.88 9.28 -3.25
N ASP A 208 5.66 8.10 -3.80
CA ASP A 208 4.41 7.80 -4.48
C ASP A 208 3.79 6.56 -3.82
N CYS A 209 2.49 6.69 -3.55
CA CYS A 209 1.55 5.67 -3.14
C CYS A 209 1.79 5.06 -1.74
N ILE A 210 1.07 5.57 -0.74
CA ILE A 210 0.43 4.66 0.21
C ILE A 210 -1.00 4.65 -0.19
N ILE A 211 -1.51 3.53 -0.66
CA ILE A 211 -2.92 3.42 -0.97
C ILE A 211 -3.65 2.63 0.11
N TYR A 212 -4.88 3.05 0.36
CA TYR A 212 -5.73 2.66 1.48
C TYR A 212 -6.93 1.95 0.92
N SER A 213 -7.48 0.96 1.59
CA SER A 213 -8.74 0.36 1.13
C SER A 213 -9.56 0.05 2.37
N PHE A 214 -10.58 0.86 2.57
CA PHE A 214 -11.57 0.64 3.61
C PHE A 214 -12.55 -0.44 3.17
N ASP A 215 -12.91 -1.31 4.12
CA ASP A 215 -14.09 -2.18 3.99
C ASP A 215 -14.81 -2.12 5.33
N TYR A 216 -16.07 -1.68 5.31
CA TYR A 216 -16.88 -1.50 6.50
C TYR A 216 -17.46 -2.83 6.95
N PHE A 217 -17.43 -3.07 8.26
CA PHE A 217 -18.24 -4.12 8.87
C PHE A 217 -19.17 -3.46 9.88
N ASN A 218 -20.47 -3.51 9.62
CA ASN A 218 -21.48 -3.25 10.64
C ASN A 218 -21.51 -4.47 11.57
N SER A 219 -20.88 -4.36 12.75
CA SER A 219 -21.34 -5.17 13.87
C SER A 219 -22.56 -4.46 14.45
N LEU A 220 -23.74 -5.03 14.24
CA LEU A 220 -24.90 -4.77 15.10
C LEU A 220 -24.53 -5.10 16.55
#